data_AF-A0AAD2PXU5-F1
#
_entry.id   AF-A0AAD2PXU5-F1
#
_cell.length_a   1.000
_cell.length_b   1.000
_cell.length_c   1.000
_cell.angle_alpha   90.00
_cell.angle_beta   90.00
_cell.angle_gamma   90.00
#
_symmetry.space_group_name_H-M   'P 1'
#
loop_
_entity.id
_entity.type
_entity.pdbx_description
1 polymer ?
#
loop_
_entity_poly.entity_id
_entity_poly.type
_entity_poly.pdbx_seq_one_letter_code
_entity_poly.pdbx_strand_id
1 'polypeptide(L)'
;MTEQEEIENYDNFSVPSFGTTEREQQKFGEEQRNICYNRFPRFLFILIVYFIMLVGWAINCYWQRTGTFVCDTIFVQFNDIYHPGLATFSGLYDSRCGEGDDTFCERATYVESGHGSRFFFCEDISAWVFAFDEDGQFNCANWITGSPETDVLAETSYNIMESVKGSETWSIKVGDRRQLPVPHFTLECYDCKYDENFCGGGARGKCVNNRCACEGGWYGYRCDYFMPCEKLEVDPLHNVGGSRTWAGTYQMIVAPTESDGEDDEESTTLQSMMANSILSLGRTFLPIVIFTSSDYISPSCQGVKVCISSSSSWYDVVADIFPPESVVGTEGITGSVPALGEGLCNVFGATRFEVVQENVERLGYNSSFLGYALGSRMHSKSFETWMTRSSDRQWTKMTSWIFEALVEAEESGITPAQRRIDEINKRLQRQ
;
A
#
# COMPACT_ATOMS: atom_id res chain seq x y z
N MET A 1 44.73 25.45 -31.97
CA MET A 1 44.77 26.91 -31.71
C MET A 1 45.82 27.12 -30.64
N THR A 2 46.95 27.63 -31.13
CA THR A 2 48.18 27.97 -30.44
C THR A 2 48.02 29.31 -29.75
N GLU A 3 48.30 29.39 -28.45
CA GLU A 3 48.55 30.66 -27.77
C GLU A 3 49.90 30.52 -27.06
N GLN A 4 50.90 30.94 -27.81
CA GLN A 4 52.30 31.10 -27.46
C GLN A 4 52.51 32.57 -27.06
N GLU A 5 53.48 32.76 -26.17
CA GLU A 5 54.33 33.96 -26.08
C GLU A 5 53.72 35.25 -25.50
N GLU A 6 53.96 35.45 -24.21
CA GLU A 6 54.40 36.74 -23.68
C GLU A 6 55.40 36.49 -22.53
N ILE A 7 56.68 36.29 -22.90
CA ILE A 7 57.83 36.42 -22.00
C ILE A 7 58.64 37.57 -22.56
N GLU A 8 58.33 38.79 -22.15
CA GLU A 8 59.25 39.91 -22.31
C GLU A 8 59.26 40.78 -21.07
N ASN A 9 60.50 41.04 -20.62
CA ASN A 9 60.91 42.29 -20.02
C ASN A 9 60.71 42.48 -18.51
N TYR A 10 61.65 41.93 -17.73
CA TYR A 10 61.95 42.43 -16.38
C TYR A 10 63.47 42.41 -16.14
N ASP A 11 64.24 43.09 -17.00
CA ASP A 11 65.62 43.45 -16.72
C ASP A 11 65.71 44.94 -16.40
N ASN A 12 65.90 45.23 -15.11
CA ASN A 12 66.55 46.40 -14.50
C ASN A 12 65.91 46.72 -13.14
N PHE A 13 66.06 45.80 -12.19
CA PHE A 13 65.89 46.13 -10.78
C PHE A 13 67.24 46.49 -10.19
N SER A 14 67.56 47.79 -10.20
CA SER A 14 68.70 48.35 -9.49
C SER A 14 68.58 48.04 -8.00
N VAL A 15 69.49 47.22 -7.48
CA VAL A 15 69.61 46.92 -6.04
C VAL A 15 70.01 48.20 -5.31
N PRO A 16 69.15 48.77 -4.44
CA PRO A 16 69.52 49.91 -3.63
C PRO A 16 70.54 49.45 -2.58
N SER A 17 71.66 50.17 -2.53
CA SER A 17 72.70 50.04 -1.51
C SER A 17 72.09 50.13 -0.10
N PHE A 18 72.07 48.99 0.60
CA PHE A 18 71.70 48.84 2.02
C PHE A 18 72.74 49.55 2.89
N GLY A 19 72.48 50.81 3.20
CA GLY A 19 73.38 51.67 3.95
C GLY A 19 72.67 52.56 4.95
N THR A 20 71.56 52.10 5.53
CA THR A 20 70.87 52.81 6.62
C THR A 20 70.25 51.82 7.60
N THR A 21 70.79 51.87 8.83
CA THR A 21 70.09 51.88 10.12
C THR A 21 69.29 50.64 10.54
N GLU A 22 69.89 49.80 11.41
CA GLU A 22 69.20 48.79 12.24
C GLU A 22 67.92 49.33 12.95
N ARG A 23 67.85 50.65 13.18
CA ARG A 23 66.66 51.32 13.73
C ARG A 23 65.44 51.35 12.79
N GLU A 24 65.63 51.39 11.46
CA GLU A 24 64.50 51.35 10.52
C GLU A 24 64.00 49.92 10.30
N GLN A 25 64.87 48.91 10.37
CA GLN A 25 64.46 47.51 10.35
C GLN A 25 63.64 47.11 11.59
N GLN A 26 63.97 47.64 12.78
CA GLN A 26 63.15 47.42 13.98
C GLN A 26 61.75 48.04 13.86
N LYS A 27 61.64 49.25 13.28
CA LYS A 27 60.37 49.95 13.13
C LYS A 27 59.46 49.28 12.10
N PHE A 28 60.02 48.78 11.00
CA PHE A 28 59.28 48.02 9.99
C PHE A 28 58.75 46.69 10.56
N GLY A 29 59.52 46.05 11.44
CA GLY A 29 59.11 44.82 12.12
C GLY A 29 57.94 45.00 13.08
N GLU A 30 57.87 46.11 13.81
CA GLU A 30 56.74 46.43 14.71
C GLU A 30 55.47 46.80 13.95
N GLU A 31 55.59 47.54 12.84
CA GLU A 31 54.45 47.92 12.01
C GLU A 31 53.82 46.70 11.33
N GLN A 32 54.63 45.79 10.78
CA GLN A 32 54.12 44.53 10.23
C GLN A 32 53.50 43.62 11.31
N ARG A 33 54.06 43.59 12.52
CA ARG A 33 53.51 42.80 13.63
C ARG A 33 52.13 43.30 14.03
N ASN A 34 51.90 44.62 14.04
CA ASN A 34 50.60 45.23 14.34
C ASN A 34 49.55 44.97 13.23
N ILE A 35 49.97 44.93 11.95
CA ILE A 35 49.08 44.58 10.84
C ILE A 35 48.64 43.11 10.95
N CYS A 36 49.55 42.20 11.28
CA CYS A 36 49.22 40.79 11.53
C CYS A 36 48.31 40.63 12.76
N TYR A 37 48.58 41.34 13.85
CA TYR A 37 47.79 41.25 15.08
C TYR A 37 46.36 41.76 14.90
N ASN A 38 46.15 42.79 14.07
CA ASN A 38 44.80 43.29 13.77
C ASN A 38 44.04 42.41 12.76
N ARG A 39 44.73 41.59 11.97
CA ARG A 39 44.10 40.63 11.04
C ARG A 39 43.77 39.30 11.68
N PHE A 40 44.55 38.87 12.68
CA PHE A 40 44.32 37.63 13.41
C PHE A 40 42.90 37.49 14.00
N PRO A 41 42.30 38.48 14.69
CA PRO A 41 40.95 38.33 15.24
C PRO A 41 39.88 38.20 14.15
N ARG A 42 40.08 38.80 12.98
CA ARG A 42 39.15 38.65 11.84
C ARG A 42 39.21 37.24 11.25
N PHE A 43 40.42 36.70 11.10
CA PHE A 43 40.60 35.32 10.65
C PHE A 43 40.02 34.31 11.65
N LEU A 44 40.28 34.51 12.95
CA LEU A 44 39.72 33.68 14.01
C LEU A 44 38.18 33.73 14.01
N PHE A 45 37.58 34.92 13.82
CA PHE A 45 36.13 35.07 13.70
C PHE A 45 35.57 34.29 12.52
N ILE A 46 36.19 34.36 11.33
CA ILE A 46 35.77 33.60 10.14
C ILE A 46 35.87 32.09 10.41
N LEU A 47 36.94 31.61 11.04
CA LEU A 47 37.09 30.20 11.40
C LEU A 47 36.01 29.74 12.39
N ILE A 48 35.66 30.57 13.36
CA ILE A 48 34.59 30.26 14.32
C ILE A 48 33.24 30.17 13.60
N VAL A 49 32.91 31.12 12.72
CA VAL A 49 31.66 31.08 11.93
C VAL A 49 31.62 29.83 11.06
N TYR A 50 32.71 29.51 10.37
CA TYR A 50 32.80 28.31 9.53
C TYR A 50 32.65 27.02 10.34
N PHE A 51 33.28 26.95 11.51
CA PHE A 51 33.13 25.81 12.43
C PHE A 51 31.68 25.65 12.90
N ILE A 52 31.00 26.74 13.27
CA ILE A 52 29.58 26.71 13.65
C ILE A 52 28.71 26.21 12.49
N MET A 53 28.95 26.67 11.27
CA MET A 53 28.23 26.20 10.09
C MET A 53 28.48 24.71 9.82
N LEU A 54 29.72 24.24 9.94
CA LEU A 54 30.05 22.82 9.78
C LEU A 54 29.38 21.94 10.84
N VAL A 55 29.36 22.39 12.09
CA VAL A 55 28.67 21.67 13.17
C VAL A 55 27.16 21.63 12.91
N GLY A 56 26.55 22.75 12.51
CA GLY A 56 25.14 22.79 12.14
C GLY A 56 24.81 21.86 10.95
N TRP A 57 25.67 21.86 9.92
CA TRP A 57 25.54 20.95 8.79
C TRP A 57 25.68 19.48 9.22
N ALA A 58 26.67 19.15 10.05
CA ALA A 58 26.86 17.78 10.56
C ALA A 58 25.65 17.31 11.40
N ILE A 59 25.05 18.18 12.21
CA ILE A 59 23.82 17.88 12.97
C ILE A 59 22.65 17.63 12.01
N ASN A 60 22.48 18.46 10.99
CA ASN A 60 21.42 18.25 9.99
C ASN A 60 21.62 16.96 9.20
N CYS A 61 22.83 16.66 8.74
CA CYS A 61 23.14 15.41 8.08
C CYS A 61 22.92 14.20 9.00
N TYR A 62 23.24 14.33 10.29
CA TYR A 62 22.95 13.31 11.27
C TYR A 62 21.44 13.08 11.40
N TRP A 63 20.63 14.12 11.58
CA TRP A 63 19.17 14.02 11.67
C TRP A 63 18.49 13.50 10.40
N GLN A 64 19.00 13.89 9.24
CA GLN A 64 18.53 13.36 7.95
C GLN A 64 18.85 11.86 7.83
N ARG A 65 20.07 11.45 8.21
CA ARG A 65 20.49 10.04 8.18
C ARG A 65 19.75 9.17 9.20
N THR A 66 19.43 9.72 10.37
CA THR A 66 18.64 9.01 11.39
C THR A 66 17.14 8.98 11.06
N GLY A 67 16.72 9.50 9.89
CA GLY A 67 15.32 9.49 9.48
C GLY A 67 14.41 10.38 10.34
N THR A 68 14.96 11.32 11.13
CA THR A 68 14.17 12.11 12.09
C THR A 68 13.09 12.99 11.44
N PHE A 69 13.24 13.27 10.15
CA PHE A 69 12.30 14.05 9.35
C PHE A 69 11.35 13.18 8.50
N VAL A 70 11.46 11.86 8.62
CA VAL A 70 10.73 10.86 7.86
C VAL A 70 9.81 10.14 8.84
N CYS A 71 8.59 9.80 8.40
CA CYS A 71 7.66 9.08 9.28
C CYS A 71 8.20 7.67 9.57
N ASP A 72 8.10 7.23 10.81
CA ASP A 72 8.49 5.87 11.21
C ASP A 72 7.50 4.85 10.61
N THR A 73 6.21 5.18 10.61
CA THR A 73 5.15 4.39 9.96
C THR A 73 4.31 5.30 9.08
N ILE A 74 3.91 4.82 7.91
CA ILE A 74 2.93 5.50 7.04
C ILE A 74 1.68 4.64 6.88
N PHE A 75 0.53 5.30 6.82
CA PHE A 75 -0.74 4.69 6.42
C PHE A 75 -0.98 4.99 4.96
N VAL A 76 -1.29 3.95 4.20
CA VAL A 76 -1.54 4.02 2.77
C VAL A 76 -2.90 3.42 2.47
N GLN A 77 -3.68 4.15 1.68
CA GLN A 77 -4.94 3.66 1.14
C GLN A 77 -4.93 3.81 -0.39
N PHE A 78 -5.00 2.67 -1.06
CA PHE A 78 -5.21 2.60 -2.49
C PHE A 78 -6.69 2.46 -2.81
N ASN A 79 -7.05 3.00 -3.97
CA ASN A 79 -8.33 2.73 -4.58
C ASN A 79 -8.23 1.52 -5.51
N ASP A 80 -9.29 0.73 -5.58
CA ASP A 80 -9.40 -0.44 -6.46
C ASP A 80 -9.88 -0.09 -7.87
N ILE A 81 -10.26 1.18 -8.13
CA ILE A 81 -10.80 1.59 -9.43
C ILE A 81 -9.90 1.11 -10.54
N TYR A 82 -8.60 1.46 -10.50
CA TYR A 82 -7.59 1.24 -11.56
C TYR A 82 -6.86 -0.11 -11.56
N HIS A 83 -6.79 -0.77 -10.41
CA HIS A 83 -6.16 -2.07 -10.27
C HIS A 83 -6.77 -2.76 -9.05
N PRO A 84 -7.66 -3.74 -9.21
CA PRO A 84 -8.38 -4.34 -8.07
C PRO A 84 -7.46 -4.92 -6.99
N GLY A 85 -6.27 -5.38 -7.39
CA GLY A 85 -5.25 -5.86 -6.46
C GLY A 85 -4.64 -4.76 -5.58
N LEU A 86 -4.65 -3.48 -6.01
CA LEU A 86 -4.00 -2.40 -5.25
C LEU A 86 -4.66 -2.12 -3.92
N ALA A 87 -5.99 -2.20 -3.83
CA ALA A 87 -6.69 -2.02 -2.56
C ALA A 87 -6.23 -3.01 -1.49
N THR A 88 -5.71 -4.17 -1.89
CA THR A 88 -5.21 -5.20 -0.97
C THR A 88 -3.86 -4.86 -0.35
N PHE A 89 -3.17 -3.85 -0.86
CA PHE A 89 -1.94 -3.28 -0.31
C PHE A 89 -2.22 -1.99 0.49
N SER A 90 -3.48 -1.72 0.84
CA SER A 90 -3.82 -0.63 1.76
C SER A 90 -3.55 -1.09 3.18
N GLY A 91 -2.77 -0.32 3.93
CA GLY A 91 -2.32 -0.74 5.25
C GLY A 91 -1.27 0.18 5.84
N LEU A 92 -0.59 -0.34 6.87
CA LEU A 92 0.52 0.32 7.54
C LEU A 92 1.84 -0.19 6.97
N TYR A 93 2.73 0.72 6.66
CA TYR A 93 4.08 0.43 6.20
C TYR A 93 5.07 1.04 7.16
N ASP A 94 6.02 0.24 7.63
CA ASP A 94 7.06 0.69 8.53
C ASP A 94 8.30 1.07 7.75
N SER A 95 8.91 2.18 8.12
CA SER A 95 10.18 2.62 7.61
C SER A 95 11.25 1.60 8.00
N ARG A 96 11.91 1.04 6.99
CA ARG A 96 13.09 0.21 7.14
C ARG A 96 14.24 0.85 6.39
N CYS A 97 15.40 0.71 7.00
CA CYS A 97 16.66 0.95 6.32
C CYS A 97 16.80 -0.15 5.26
N GLY A 98 17.11 0.25 4.02
CA GLY A 98 17.25 -0.68 2.91
C GLY A 98 18.19 -1.84 3.24
N GLU A 99 18.00 -2.96 2.56
CA GLU A 99 18.77 -4.19 2.75
C GLU A 99 20.23 -3.97 2.32
N GLY A 100 21.07 -3.57 3.28
CA GLY A 100 22.47 -3.19 3.09
C GLY A 100 23.00 -2.39 4.27
N ASP A 101 23.87 -3.04 5.07
CA ASP A 101 24.63 -2.50 6.21
C ASP A 101 23.80 -1.67 7.23
N ASP A 102 23.31 -2.33 8.28
CA ASP A 102 22.42 -1.82 9.36
C ASP A 102 22.88 -0.50 10.03
N THR A 103 24.10 -0.05 9.76
CA THR A 103 24.68 1.15 10.35
C THR A 103 24.35 2.43 9.60
N PHE A 104 24.01 2.39 8.30
CA PHE A 104 23.72 3.59 7.51
C PHE A 104 22.60 3.37 6.49
N CYS A 105 21.40 3.86 6.83
CA CYS A 105 20.24 3.87 5.95
C CYS A 105 20.49 4.88 4.83
N GLU A 106 20.97 4.41 3.68
CA GLU A 106 21.28 5.30 2.55
C GLU A 106 19.98 5.96 2.02
N ARG A 107 18.86 5.23 2.08
CA ARG A 107 17.51 5.71 1.72
C ARG A 107 16.43 5.08 2.59
N ALA A 108 15.40 5.87 2.87
CA ALA A 108 14.19 5.38 3.53
C ALA A 108 13.42 4.49 2.56
N THR A 109 13.03 3.31 3.04
CA THR A 109 12.10 2.42 2.34
C THR A 109 10.97 2.08 3.29
N TYR A 110 9.74 2.00 2.80
CA TYR A 110 8.59 1.65 3.63
C TYR A 110 8.12 0.27 3.25
N VAL A 111 8.11 -0.66 4.19
CA VAL A 111 7.81 -2.07 3.95
C VAL A 111 6.54 -2.46 4.70
N GLU A 112 5.64 -3.16 4.01
CA GLU A 112 4.43 -3.69 4.64
C GLU A 112 4.78 -4.84 5.59
N SER A 113 4.13 -4.87 6.75
CA SER A 113 4.30 -5.97 7.70
C SER A 113 3.61 -7.24 7.18
N GLY A 114 4.37 -8.13 6.55
CA GLY A 114 3.93 -9.50 6.19
C GLY A 114 3.65 -9.73 4.71
N HIS A 115 3.72 -8.70 3.88
CA HIS A 115 3.60 -8.81 2.43
C HIS A 115 4.81 -8.12 1.82
N GLY A 116 5.47 -8.76 0.83
CA GLY A 116 6.64 -8.23 0.13
C GLY A 116 6.32 -7.00 -0.73
N SER A 117 5.57 -6.04 -0.21
CA SER A 117 5.25 -4.78 -0.85
C SER A 117 6.06 -3.67 -0.18
N ARG A 118 6.56 -2.73 -0.98
CA ARG A 118 7.32 -1.60 -0.45
C ARG A 118 7.21 -0.33 -1.27
N PHE A 119 7.36 0.80 -0.59
CA PHE A 119 7.64 2.08 -1.21
C PHE A 119 9.13 2.41 -1.10
N PHE A 120 9.70 2.86 -2.20
CA PHE A 120 11.09 3.30 -2.26
C PHE A 120 11.26 4.39 -3.30
N PHE A 121 12.30 5.20 -3.14
CA PHE A 121 12.65 6.22 -4.12
C PHE A 121 13.49 5.59 -5.23
N CYS A 122 13.02 5.72 -6.47
CA CYS A 122 13.75 5.28 -7.65
C CYS A 122 14.50 6.46 -8.29
N GLU A 123 15.83 6.40 -8.33
CA GLU A 123 16.66 7.46 -8.92
C GLU A 123 16.48 7.59 -10.44
N ASP A 124 16.37 6.47 -11.15
CA ASP A 124 16.32 6.47 -12.62
C ASP A 124 15.15 7.30 -13.18
N ILE A 125 14.05 7.36 -12.42
CA ILE A 125 12.85 8.15 -12.76
C ILE A 125 12.54 9.25 -11.74
N SER A 126 13.45 9.45 -10.77
CA SER A 126 13.36 10.53 -9.78
C SER A 126 12.00 10.62 -9.07
N ALA A 127 11.45 9.47 -8.70
CA ALA A 127 10.09 9.37 -8.16
C ALA A 127 10.00 8.31 -7.06
N TRP A 128 9.08 8.53 -6.13
CA TRP A 128 8.66 7.48 -5.19
C TRP A 128 7.82 6.46 -5.92
N VAL A 129 8.14 5.18 -5.75
CA VAL A 129 7.41 4.10 -6.38
C VAL A 129 6.98 3.08 -5.35
N PHE A 130 5.82 2.48 -5.62
CA PHE A 130 5.32 1.29 -4.98
C PHE A 130 5.53 0.10 -5.90
N ALA A 131 6.10 -0.96 -5.37
CA ALA A 131 6.20 -2.24 -6.04
C ALA A 131 5.93 -3.39 -5.07
N PHE A 132 5.51 -4.51 -5.64
CA PHE A 132 5.29 -5.76 -4.93
C PHE A 132 6.03 -6.86 -5.69
N ASP A 133 6.83 -7.63 -4.97
CA ASP A 133 7.54 -8.77 -5.51
C ASP A 133 7.61 -9.87 -4.44
N GLU A 134 7.23 -11.09 -4.82
CA GLU A 134 7.29 -12.27 -3.95
C GLU A 134 8.74 -12.65 -3.66
N ASP A 135 9.65 -12.44 -4.63
CA ASP A 135 11.07 -12.76 -4.52
C ASP A 135 11.88 -11.68 -3.79
N GLY A 136 11.25 -10.56 -3.43
CA GLY A 136 11.91 -9.43 -2.79
C GLY A 136 12.91 -8.68 -3.70
N GLN A 137 12.88 -8.87 -5.02
CA GLN A 137 13.77 -8.21 -5.98
C GLN A 137 13.11 -6.99 -6.63
N PHE A 138 13.17 -5.86 -5.92
CA PHE A 138 12.50 -4.66 -6.41
C PHE A 138 13.46 -3.82 -7.25
N ASN A 139 13.08 -3.64 -8.51
CA ASN A 139 13.77 -2.81 -9.47
C ASN A 139 12.86 -1.63 -9.89
N CYS A 140 13.48 -0.47 -10.09
CA CYS A 140 12.93 0.70 -10.78
C CYS A 140 12.18 0.42 -12.10
N ALA A 141 12.39 -0.73 -12.74
CA ALA A 141 11.65 -1.10 -13.94
C ALA A 141 10.22 -1.65 -13.66
N ASN A 142 10.02 -2.27 -12.49
CA ASN A 142 8.84 -3.12 -12.19
C ASN A 142 7.89 -2.50 -11.15
N TRP A 143 7.81 -1.17 -11.09
CA TRP A 143 6.85 -0.50 -10.21
C TRP A 143 5.41 -0.54 -10.75
N ILE A 144 4.45 -0.51 -9.83
CA ILE A 144 3.02 -0.57 -10.12
C ILE A 144 2.42 0.83 -10.10
N THR A 145 2.67 1.59 -9.02
CA THR A 145 2.25 2.99 -8.88
C THR A 145 3.40 3.86 -8.40
N GLY A 146 3.40 5.13 -8.78
CA GLY A 146 4.47 6.05 -8.45
C GLY A 146 3.99 7.50 -8.37
N SER A 147 4.72 8.29 -7.60
CA SER A 147 4.55 9.73 -7.54
C SER A 147 4.87 10.36 -8.90
N PRO A 148 4.44 11.61 -9.13
CA PRO A 148 4.98 12.42 -10.22
C PRO A 148 6.51 12.46 -10.16
N GLU A 149 7.14 12.66 -11.32
CA GLU A 149 8.58 12.89 -11.42
C GLU A 149 8.93 14.16 -10.63
N THR A 150 9.80 14.00 -9.63
CA THR A 150 10.31 15.12 -8.85
C THR A 150 11.67 15.52 -9.38
N ASP A 151 11.96 16.81 -9.46
CA ASP A 151 13.32 17.25 -9.73
C ASP A 151 14.23 16.74 -8.61
N VAL A 152 15.21 15.89 -8.93
CA VAL A 152 16.17 15.30 -7.97
C VAL A 152 16.90 16.38 -7.16
N LEU A 153 17.05 17.57 -7.75
CA LEU A 153 17.69 18.72 -7.12
C LEU A 153 16.74 19.50 -6.21
N ALA A 154 15.43 19.27 -6.29
CA ALA A 154 14.48 19.84 -5.36
C ALA A 154 14.65 19.15 -4.00
N GLU A 155 14.90 19.95 -2.96
CA GLU A 155 15.10 19.50 -1.57
C GLU A 155 13.93 18.65 -1.02
N THR A 156 12.76 18.67 -1.66
CA THR A 156 11.55 17.95 -1.26
C THR A 156 11.38 16.56 -1.89
N SER A 157 12.20 16.18 -2.86
CA SER A 157 12.06 14.91 -3.61
C SER A 157 12.13 13.66 -2.71
N TYR A 158 12.86 13.73 -1.60
CA TYR A 158 13.09 12.60 -0.70
C TYR A 158 12.06 12.45 0.43
N ASN A 159 11.06 13.33 0.52
CA ASN A 159 9.98 13.16 1.48
C ASN A 159 8.72 12.64 0.78
N ILE A 160 8.40 11.36 0.99
CA ILE A 160 7.20 10.74 0.40
C ILE A 160 5.92 11.50 0.74
N MET A 161 5.84 12.15 1.90
CA MET A 161 4.68 12.94 2.31
C MET A 161 4.48 14.19 1.46
N GLU A 162 5.58 14.82 1.00
CA GLU A 162 5.51 15.98 0.11
C GLU A 162 5.01 15.58 -1.28
N SER A 163 5.28 14.34 -1.72
CA SER A 163 4.80 13.82 -3.00
C SER A 163 3.26 13.74 -3.09
N VAL A 164 2.56 13.75 -1.94
CA VAL A 164 1.10 13.60 -1.84
C VAL A 164 0.40 14.95 -1.66
N LYS A 165 1.11 15.98 -1.17
CA LYS A 165 0.55 17.33 -0.96
C LYS A 165 0.32 18.09 -2.26
N GLY A 166 0.89 17.64 -3.38
CA GLY A 166 0.74 18.25 -4.68
C GLY A 166 -0.69 18.14 -5.24
N SER A 167 -1.05 19.06 -6.15
CA SER A 167 -2.24 18.90 -7.00
C SER A 167 -2.12 17.76 -8.00
N GLU A 168 -0.90 17.25 -8.17
CA GLU A 168 -0.59 16.14 -9.05
C GLU A 168 -0.80 14.83 -8.31
N THR A 169 -1.52 13.93 -8.96
CA THR A 169 -1.90 12.65 -8.38
C THR A 169 -0.82 11.62 -8.67
N TRP A 170 -0.61 10.71 -7.73
CA TRP A 170 0.12 9.47 -7.98
C TRP A 170 -0.44 8.79 -9.23
N SER A 171 0.37 8.01 -9.94
CA SER A 171 -0.03 7.37 -11.19
C SER A 171 0.27 5.88 -11.19
N ILE A 172 -0.62 5.08 -11.77
CA ILE A 172 -0.43 3.66 -12.04
C ILE A 172 0.18 3.48 -13.42
N LYS A 173 1.19 2.62 -13.51
CA LYS A 173 1.79 2.17 -14.75
C LYS A 173 0.91 1.11 -15.42
N VAL A 174 0.36 1.44 -16.58
CA VAL A 174 -0.44 0.52 -17.42
C VAL A 174 0.37 0.18 -18.67
N GLY A 175 1.07 -0.95 -18.63
CA GLY A 175 2.05 -1.32 -19.66
C GLY A 175 3.30 -0.42 -19.64
N ASP A 176 4.04 -0.36 -20.75
CA ASP A 176 5.35 0.31 -20.76
C ASP A 176 5.29 1.84 -20.92
N ARG A 177 4.16 2.40 -21.35
CA ARG A 177 4.11 3.80 -21.82
C ARG A 177 2.96 4.65 -21.28
N ARG A 178 1.97 4.05 -20.64
CA ARG A 178 0.79 4.78 -20.18
C ARG A 178 0.78 4.84 -18.66
N GLN A 179 0.65 6.06 -18.14
CA GLN A 179 0.39 6.32 -16.73
C GLN A 179 -1.04 6.82 -16.58
N LEU A 180 -1.78 6.28 -15.61
CA LEU A 180 -3.12 6.74 -15.26
C LEU A 180 -3.11 7.29 -13.83
N PRO A 181 -3.72 8.45 -13.56
CA PRO A 181 -3.75 9.00 -12.20
C PRO A 181 -4.48 8.03 -11.25
N VAL A 182 -4.06 7.91 -9.99
CA VAL A 182 -4.73 7.08 -8.98
C VAL A 182 -5.76 7.93 -8.24
N PRO A 183 -7.06 7.68 -8.45
CA PRO A 183 -8.12 8.46 -7.83
C PRO A 183 -8.22 8.03 -6.37
N HIS A 184 -8.32 8.99 -5.44
CA HIS A 184 -8.46 8.71 -4.01
C HIS A 184 -7.30 7.90 -3.41
N PHE A 185 -6.07 8.17 -3.84
CA PHE A 185 -4.88 7.72 -3.13
C PHE A 185 -4.68 8.57 -1.88
N THR A 186 -4.60 7.93 -0.72
CA THR A 186 -4.31 8.60 0.55
C THR A 186 -3.01 8.04 1.11
N LEU A 187 -2.10 8.92 1.48
CA LEU A 187 -0.87 8.56 2.17
C LEU A 187 -0.68 9.56 3.31
N GLU A 188 -0.64 9.04 4.53
CA GLU A 188 -0.62 9.80 5.76
C GLU A 188 0.50 9.29 6.68
N CYS A 189 1.10 10.21 7.43
CA CYS A 189 2.05 9.85 8.48
C CYS A 189 1.30 9.19 9.64
N TYR A 190 1.79 8.04 10.10
CA TYR A 190 1.14 7.23 11.12
C TYR A 190 2.02 7.09 12.38
N ASP A 191 2.55 8.22 12.86
CA ASP A 191 3.44 8.22 14.04
C ASP A 191 2.71 8.65 15.30
N CYS A 192 2.32 7.68 16.14
CA CYS A 192 1.63 7.97 17.40
C CYS A 192 2.58 8.40 18.53
N LYS A 193 3.89 8.32 18.34
CA LYS A 193 4.91 8.66 19.35
C LYS A 193 4.92 10.14 19.75
N TYR A 194 4.54 11.04 18.84
CA TYR A 194 4.69 12.49 19.03
C TYR A 194 3.40 13.19 19.50
N ASP A 195 2.26 12.49 19.52
CA ASP A 195 0.96 13.02 19.94
C ASP A 195 0.23 12.03 20.84
N GLU A 196 0.13 12.36 22.13
CA GLU A 196 -0.57 11.54 23.14
C GLU A 196 -2.06 11.32 22.81
N ASN A 197 -2.66 12.19 21.98
CA ASN A 197 -4.05 12.08 21.55
C ASN A 197 -4.22 11.39 20.20
N PHE A 198 -3.13 10.95 19.56
CA PHE A 198 -3.19 10.35 18.23
C PHE A 198 -4.12 9.13 18.17
N CYS A 199 -4.07 8.29 19.21
CA CYS A 199 -4.89 7.08 19.40
C CYS A 199 -6.24 7.36 20.07
N GLY A 200 -6.87 8.50 19.76
CA GLY A 200 -8.16 8.91 20.32
C GLY A 200 -8.11 9.42 21.77
N GLY A 201 -6.90 9.65 22.31
CA GLY A 201 -6.65 10.07 23.69
C GLY A 201 -6.54 8.91 24.68
N GLY A 202 -5.98 9.18 25.87
CA GLY A 202 -5.61 8.15 26.86
C GLY A 202 -6.75 7.29 27.41
N ALA A 203 -8.01 7.62 27.11
CA ALA A 203 -9.17 6.79 27.47
C ALA A 203 -9.58 5.80 26.36
N ARG A 204 -9.14 6.00 25.10
CA ARG A 204 -9.53 5.17 23.94
C ARG A 204 -8.42 4.22 23.50
N GLY A 205 -7.17 4.59 23.70
CA GLY A 205 -6.04 3.72 23.37
C GLY A 205 -4.71 4.32 23.82
N LYS A 206 -3.66 3.51 23.68
CA LYS A 206 -2.27 3.90 23.96
C LYS A 206 -1.40 3.62 22.76
N CYS A 207 -0.40 4.46 22.52
CA CYS A 207 0.62 4.21 21.52
C CYS A 207 1.61 3.15 22.06
N VAL A 208 1.70 2.00 21.40
CA VAL A 208 2.62 0.90 21.71
C VAL A 208 3.36 0.55 20.42
N ASN A 209 4.69 0.67 20.42
CA ASN A 209 5.54 0.42 19.25
C ASN A 209 5.09 1.17 17.99
N ASN A 210 4.80 2.47 18.14
CA ASN A 210 4.26 3.33 17.07
C ASN A 210 2.93 2.87 16.46
N ARG A 211 2.19 1.99 17.13
CA ARG A 211 0.84 1.56 16.75
C ARG A 211 -0.14 1.82 17.88
N CYS A 212 -1.41 2.06 17.57
CA CYS A 212 -2.41 2.27 18.60
C CYS A 212 -2.95 0.92 19.10
N ALA A 213 -2.79 0.68 20.40
CA ALA A 213 -3.47 -0.38 21.13
C ALA A 213 -4.76 0.18 21.74
N CYS A 214 -5.90 -0.17 21.16
CA CYS A 214 -7.20 0.34 21.60
C CYS A 214 -7.66 -0.34 22.89
N GLU A 215 -8.24 0.44 23.80
CA GLU A 215 -8.76 -0.01 25.10
C GLU A 215 -10.27 0.26 25.16
N GLY A 216 -10.99 -0.34 26.12
CA GLY A 216 -12.37 0.06 26.45
C GLY A 216 -13.40 -0.15 25.34
N GLY A 217 -13.21 -1.14 24.46
CA GLY A 217 -14.13 -1.41 23.36
C GLY A 217 -14.06 -0.35 22.26
N TRP A 218 -12.90 0.27 22.03
CA TRP A 218 -12.62 1.05 20.82
C TRP A 218 -11.86 0.19 19.80
N TYR A 219 -11.95 0.54 18.51
CA TYR A 219 -11.28 -0.15 17.41
C TYR A 219 -10.97 0.81 16.24
N GLY A 220 -10.33 0.25 15.22
CA GLY A 220 -9.80 0.98 14.06
C GLY A 220 -8.35 1.38 14.29
N TYR A 221 -7.67 1.81 13.23
CA TYR A 221 -6.24 2.12 13.29
C TYR A 221 -5.93 3.09 14.44
N ARG A 222 -6.65 4.21 14.54
CA ARG A 222 -6.45 5.24 15.57
C ARG A 222 -7.36 5.13 16.80
N CYS A 223 -8.07 4.02 16.98
CA CYS A 223 -9.08 3.87 18.03
C CYS A 223 -10.22 4.91 17.96
N ASP A 224 -10.55 5.36 16.75
CA ASP A 224 -11.54 6.41 16.50
C ASP A 224 -12.98 5.91 16.53
N TYR A 225 -13.18 4.60 16.43
CA TYR A 225 -14.49 3.98 16.33
C TYR A 225 -14.79 3.17 17.57
N PHE A 226 -16.03 3.23 18.04
CA PHE A 226 -16.48 2.33 19.09
C PHE A 226 -16.67 0.94 18.50
N MET A 227 -16.08 -0.07 19.12
CA MET A 227 -16.18 -1.47 18.71
C MET A 227 -17.66 -1.75 18.47
N PRO A 228 -18.01 -2.15 17.24
CA PRO A 228 -19.40 -2.26 16.91
C PRO A 228 -19.98 -3.33 17.83
N CYS A 229 -21.18 -3.09 18.35
CA CYS A 229 -21.81 -3.97 19.32
C CYS A 229 -21.67 -5.42 18.85
N GLU A 230 -21.39 -6.34 19.79
CA GLU A 230 -21.48 -7.78 19.49
C GLU A 230 -22.82 -8.14 18.85
N LYS A 231 -23.85 -7.29 18.99
CA LYS A 231 -25.09 -7.36 18.23
C LYS A 231 -25.30 -6.10 17.40
N LEU A 232 -25.24 -6.21 16.07
CA LEU A 232 -25.81 -5.23 15.16
C LEU A 232 -27.34 -5.30 15.32
N GLU A 233 -27.98 -4.21 15.70
CA GLU A 233 -29.44 -4.08 15.65
C GLU A 233 -29.79 -3.10 14.54
N VAL A 234 -30.77 -3.44 13.69
CA VAL A 234 -31.27 -2.52 12.67
C VAL A 234 -32.13 -1.46 13.37
N ASP A 235 -31.74 -0.20 13.26
CA ASP A 235 -32.45 0.92 13.87
C ASP A 235 -33.93 0.93 13.41
N PRO A 236 -34.90 0.71 14.33
CA PRO A 236 -36.32 0.68 13.98
C PRO A 236 -36.86 2.05 13.53
N LEU A 237 -36.11 3.15 13.71
CA LEU A 237 -36.53 4.49 13.27
C LEU A 237 -36.41 4.70 11.75
N HIS A 238 -35.59 3.91 11.04
CA HIS A 238 -35.64 3.85 9.58
C HIS A 238 -36.63 2.78 9.14
N ASN A 239 -37.91 3.16 9.19
CA ASN A 239 -39.01 2.36 8.67
C ASN A 239 -38.87 2.26 7.15
N VAL A 240 -38.01 1.36 6.66
CA VAL A 240 -37.98 0.92 5.27
C VAL A 240 -39.35 0.28 5.04
N GLY A 241 -40.27 1.05 4.44
CA GLY A 241 -41.73 0.84 4.46
C GLY A 241 -42.24 -0.45 3.80
N GLY A 242 -41.84 -1.61 4.32
CA GLY A 242 -42.35 -2.92 4.00
C GLY A 242 -43.07 -3.52 5.21
N SER A 243 -44.18 -4.22 4.99
CA SER A 243 -45.02 -4.85 6.01
C SER A 243 -44.39 -6.08 6.70
N ARG A 244 -43.06 -6.21 6.69
CA ARG A 244 -42.34 -7.36 7.22
C ARG A 244 -41.63 -7.03 8.52
N THR A 245 -41.68 -7.96 9.46
CA THR A 245 -40.88 -8.00 10.69
C THR A 245 -39.47 -8.46 10.35
N TRP A 246 -38.47 -7.61 10.58
CA TRP A 246 -37.05 -7.92 10.39
C TRP A 246 -36.46 -8.61 11.64
N ALA A 247 -35.41 -9.42 11.46
CA ALA A 247 -34.61 -9.88 12.58
C ALA A 247 -33.87 -8.68 13.18
N GLY A 248 -34.17 -8.35 14.43
CA GLY A 248 -33.69 -7.14 15.10
C GLY A 248 -32.27 -7.25 15.66
N THR A 249 -31.64 -8.43 15.65
CA THR A 249 -30.34 -8.67 16.30
C THR A 249 -29.45 -9.57 15.43
N TYR A 250 -28.20 -9.18 15.20
CA TYR A 250 -27.19 -9.94 14.45
C TYR A 250 -25.89 -10.00 15.26
N GLN A 251 -25.36 -11.19 15.57
CA GLN A 251 -24.13 -11.29 16.36
C GLN A 251 -22.86 -11.13 15.50
N MET A 252 -21.94 -10.26 15.92
CA MET A 252 -20.60 -10.12 15.35
C MET A 252 -19.59 -10.97 16.11
N ILE A 253 -18.80 -11.73 15.35
CA ILE A 253 -17.75 -12.60 15.88
C ILE A 253 -16.44 -11.80 15.87
N VAL A 254 -15.87 -11.58 17.05
CA VAL A 254 -14.59 -10.88 17.24
C VAL A 254 -13.48 -11.93 17.37
N ALA A 255 -12.47 -11.87 16.51
CA ALA A 255 -11.29 -12.73 16.61
C ALA A 255 -10.30 -12.18 17.66
N PRO A 256 -9.68 -13.02 18.50
CA PRO A 256 -8.59 -12.60 19.38
C PRO A 256 -7.30 -12.35 18.57
N THR A 257 -6.55 -11.32 18.97
CA THR A 257 -5.21 -11.01 18.43
C THR A 257 -4.15 -11.79 19.21
N GLU A 258 -3.44 -12.70 18.56
CA GLU A 258 -2.28 -13.39 19.14
C GLU A 258 -1.02 -13.17 18.30
N SER A 259 0.10 -13.05 19.02
CA SER A 259 1.43 -12.62 18.58
C SER A 259 2.36 -13.81 18.27
N ASP A 260 3.09 -13.67 17.16
CA ASP A 260 4.37 -14.25 16.74
C ASP A 260 4.63 -15.77 16.90
N GLY A 261 4.87 -16.41 15.75
CA GLY A 261 5.50 -17.73 15.61
C GLY A 261 5.99 -17.97 14.18
N GLU A 262 7.31 -17.94 13.99
CA GLU A 262 8.08 -18.38 12.81
C GLU A 262 7.90 -19.88 12.52
N ASP A 263 7.91 -20.27 11.24
CA ASP A 263 8.81 -21.29 10.67
C ASP A 263 8.51 -21.55 9.17
N ASP A 264 9.58 -21.81 8.42
CA ASP A 264 9.69 -22.02 6.98
C ASP A 264 9.16 -23.38 6.48
N GLU A 265 8.63 -23.46 5.25
CA GLU A 265 9.10 -24.44 4.24
C GLU A 265 8.48 -24.24 2.84
N GLU A 266 9.29 -24.64 1.85
CA GLU A 266 9.27 -24.39 0.42
C GLU A 266 8.30 -25.29 -0.38
N SER A 267 7.59 -24.77 -1.39
CA SER A 267 6.78 -25.58 -2.32
C SER A 267 6.76 -25.04 -3.76
N THR A 268 6.82 -26.00 -4.68
CA THR A 268 7.01 -25.90 -6.14
C THR A 268 5.93 -25.14 -6.92
N THR A 269 6.36 -24.27 -7.84
CA THR A 269 5.54 -23.37 -8.66
C THR A 269 4.89 -24.02 -9.89
N LEU A 270 3.61 -23.73 -10.09
CA LEU A 270 2.84 -23.99 -11.30
C LEU A 270 2.47 -22.63 -11.91
N GLN A 271 3.06 -22.27 -13.06
CA GLN A 271 2.93 -20.93 -13.65
C GLN A 271 1.52 -20.65 -14.18
N SER A 272 0.82 -19.71 -13.54
CA SER A 272 -0.33 -18.98 -14.06
C SER A 272 0.16 -17.69 -14.70
N MET A 273 -0.03 -17.52 -16.01
CA MET A 273 0.21 -16.25 -16.69
C MET A 273 -1.00 -15.33 -16.52
N MET A 274 -0.90 -14.33 -15.65
CA MET A 274 -1.73 -13.13 -15.75
C MET A 274 -0.82 -11.91 -15.81
N ALA A 275 -0.80 -11.24 -16.96
CA ALA A 275 -0.26 -9.89 -17.08
C ALA A 275 -1.05 -9.10 -18.12
N ASN A 276 -1.52 -7.93 -17.65
CA ASN A 276 -1.89 -6.74 -18.41
C ASN A 276 -3.24 -6.77 -19.14
N SER A 277 -4.25 -6.20 -18.48
CA SER A 277 -5.22 -5.21 -18.98
C SER A 277 -6.61 -5.48 -18.41
N ILE A 278 -6.95 -4.88 -17.27
CA ILE A 278 -8.35 -4.83 -16.81
C ILE A 278 -8.58 -3.49 -16.15
N LEU A 279 -9.56 -2.73 -16.64
CA LEU A 279 -10.12 -1.62 -15.89
C LEU A 279 -11.59 -1.23 -16.13
N SER A 280 -12.41 -1.34 -15.06
CA SER A 280 -13.60 -0.54 -14.62
C SER A 280 -14.83 -0.48 -15.55
N LEU A 281 -16.11 -0.45 -15.16
CA LEU A 281 -16.85 -0.68 -13.90
C LEU A 281 -18.34 -0.89 -14.22
N GLY A 282 -18.97 -1.88 -13.54
CA GLY A 282 -20.41 -1.92 -13.32
C GLY A 282 -20.92 -3.27 -12.77
N ARG A 283 -21.09 -3.32 -11.45
CA ARG A 283 -21.84 -4.34 -10.68
C ARG A 283 -21.66 -5.80 -11.13
N THR A 284 -20.73 -6.53 -10.53
CA THR A 284 -20.93 -7.38 -9.34
C THR A 284 -19.58 -8.01 -9.03
N PHE A 285 -18.81 -7.44 -8.10
CA PHE A 285 -17.62 -8.11 -7.58
C PHE A 285 -18.08 -9.12 -6.54
N LEU A 286 -17.71 -10.39 -6.70
CA LEU A 286 -18.32 -11.53 -6.01
C LEU A 286 -17.33 -12.23 -5.06
N PRO A 287 -17.12 -11.72 -3.83
CA PRO A 287 -16.17 -12.30 -2.85
C PRO A 287 -16.68 -13.37 -1.86
N ILE A 288 -16.04 -14.53 -1.88
CA ILE A 288 -16.22 -15.77 -1.07
C ILE A 288 -16.56 -15.53 0.42
N VAL A 289 -17.52 -16.28 0.98
CA VAL A 289 -17.95 -16.21 2.38
C VAL A 289 -17.53 -17.47 3.15
N ILE A 290 -16.55 -17.35 4.05
CA ILE A 290 -16.21 -18.32 5.10
C ILE A 290 -15.85 -17.52 6.38
N PHE A 291 -16.13 -18.09 7.55
CA PHE A 291 -15.96 -17.49 8.87
C PHE A 291 -14.53 -17.04 9.20
N THR A 292 -14.48 -16.10 10.15
CA THR A 292 -13.41 -15.14 10.43
C THR A 292 -12.34 -15.59 11.42
N SER A 293 -12.16 -16.89 11.65
CA SER A 293 -11.05 -17.32 12.49
C SER A 293 -10.53 -18.69 12.05
N SER A 294 -9.21 -18.76 11.85
CA SER A 294 -8.43 -19.99 11.99
C SER A 294 -8.48 -20.55 13.43
N ASP A 295 -9.23 -19.89 14.31
CA ASP A 295 -9.42 -20.22 15.72
C ASP A 295 -10.52 -21.28 15.88
N TYR A 296 -10.35 -22.42 15.20
CA TYR A 296 -11.13 -23.64 15.49
C TYR A 296 -10.86 -24.16 16.92
N ILE A 297 -9.84 -23.60 17.58
CA ILE A 297 -9.43 -23.88 18.96
C ILE A 297 -10.34 -23.14 19.95
N SER A 298 -10.86 -21.96 19.59
CA SER A 298 -11.77 -21.20 20.45
C SER A 298 -12.96 -22.05 20.89
N PRO A 299 -13.38 -21.96 22.17
CA PRO A 299 -14.54 -22.70 22.68
C PRO A 299 -15.82 -22.45 21.88
N SER A 300 -15.94 -21.28 21.23
CA SER A 300 -17.04 -20.89 20.36
C SER A 300 -17.05 -21.59 19.00
N CYS A 301 -15.91 -22.07 18.52
CA CYS A 301 -15.74 -22.74 17.23
C CYS A 301 -15.50 -24.25 17.36
N GLN A 302 -15.51 -24.79 18.59
CA GLN A 302 -15.47 -26.23 18.81
C GLN A 302 -16.66 -26.92 18.14
N GLY A 303 -16.37 -27.85 17.23
CA GLY A 303 -17.40 -28.58 16.46
C GLY A 303 -17.82 -27.91 15.16
N VAL A 304 -17.08 -26.90 14.67
CA VAL A 304 -17.23 -26.42 13.30
C VAL A 304 -16.92 -27.56 12.33
N LYS A 305 -17.85 -27.75 11.38
CA LYS A 305 -17.74 -28.66 10.26
C LYS A 305 -18.06 -27.86 9.00
N VAL A 306 -17.09 -27.72 8.12
CA VAL A 306 -17.14 -26.93 6.90
C VAL A 306 -17.46 -27.85 5.72
N CYS A 307 -18.64 -27.68 5.12
CA CYS A 307 -18.93 -28.26 3.81
C CYS A 307 -18.25 -27.44 2.72
N ILE A 308 -17.47 -28.10 1.88
CA ILE A 308 -16.82 -27.47 0.75
C ILE A 308 -16.72 -28.44 -0.42
N SER A 309 -16.77 -27.93 -1.65
CA SER A 309 -16.69 -28.78 -2.83
C SER A 309 -15.34 -29.48 -2.89
N SER A 310 -15.34 -30.82 -2.90
CA SER A 310 -14.11 -31.61 -2.99
C SER A 310 -13.37 -31.44 -4.32
N SER A 311 -14.05 -30.93 -5.34
CA SER A 311 -13.46 -30.58 -6.64
C SER A 311 -12.97 -29.14 -6.73
N SER A 312 -13.21 -28.31 -5.71
CA SER A 312 -12.73 -26.92 -5.71
C SER A 312 -11.28 -26.86 -5.26
N SER A 313 -10.53 -25.91 -5.81
CA SER A 313 -9.18 -25.56 -5.31
C SER A 313 -9.20 -25.08 -3.85
N TRP A 314 -10.39 -24.76 -3.32
CA TRP A 314 -10.57 -24.35 -1.93
C TRP A 314 -10.58 -25.52 -0.95
N TYR A 315 -10.83 -26.75 -1.42
CA TYR A 315 -10.84 -27.91 -0.54
C TYR A 315 -9.51 -28.06 0.19
N ASP A 316 -8.40 -28.03 -0.55
CA ASP A 316 -7.06 -28.20 0.00
C ASP A 316 -6.72 -27.05 0.96
N VAL A 317 -6.98 -25.80 0.57
CA VAL A 317 -6.72 -24.63 1.43
C VAL A 317 -7.51 -24.69 2.74
N VAL A 318 -8.78 -25.12 2.70
CA VAL A 318 -9.60 -25.27 3.91
C VAL A 318 -9.15 -26.48 4.74
N ALA A 319 -8.72 -27.57 4.10
CA ALA A 319 -8.17 -28.75 4.75
C ALA A 319 -6.81 -28.50 5.42
N ASP A 320 -6.04 -27.52 4.95
CA ASP A 320 -4.80 -27.08 5.60
C ASP A 320 -5.07 -26.22 6.84
N ILE A 321 -6.17 -25.47 6.85
CA ILE A 321 -6.54 -24.56 7.95
C ILE A 321 -7.29 -25.28 9.07
N PHE A 322 -8.17 -26.21 8.72
CA PHE A 322 -9.04 -26.92 9.67
C PHE A 322 -8.61 -28.38 9.83
N PRO A 323 -8.83 -28.99 11.01
CA PRO A 323 -8.62 -30.42 11.19
C PRO A 323 -9.38 -31.23 10.12
N PRO A 324 -8.81 -32.33 9.58
CA PRO A 324 -9.45 -33.11 8.52
C PRO A 324 -10.87 -33.58 8.86
N GLU A 325 -11.16 -33.85 10.13
CA GLU A 325 -12.48 -34.24 10.63
C GLU A 325 -13.53 -33.11 10.61
N SER A 326 -13.06 -31.86 10.53
CA SER A 326 -13.88 -30.65 10.43
C SER A 326 -14.16 -30.26 8.98
N VAL A 327 -13.57 -30.92 7.98
CA VAL A 327 -13.77 -30.61 6.57
C VAL A 327 -14.59 -31.70 5.88
N VAL A 328 -15.78 -31.34 5.42
CA VAL A 328 -16.71 -32.25 4.74
C VAL A 328 -16.68 -31.95 3.24
N GLY A 329 -16.01 -32.80 2.48
CA GLY A 329 -15.97 -32.72 1.03
C GLY A 329 -17.34 -33.09 0.41
N THR A 330 -17.87 -32.25 -0.46
CA THR A 330 -19.17 -32.45 -1.12
C THR A 330 -19.08 -32.29 -2.64
N GLU A 331 -20.09 -32.75 -3.39
CA GLU A 331 -20.18 -32.60 -4.86
C GLU A 331 -20.66 -31.19 -5.27
N GLY A 332 -19.85 -30.16 -5.01
CA GLY A 332 -20.22 -28.76 -5.30
C GLY A 332 -21.38 -28.25 -4.45
N ILE A 333 -21.93 -27.09 -4.85
CA ILE A 333 -23.06 -26.45 -4.14
C ILE A 333 -24.28 -27.36 -4.03
N THR A 334 -24.53 -28.20 -5.04
CA THR A 334 -25.64 -29.16 -5.06
C THR A 334 -25.52 -30.23 -4.00
N GLY A 335 -24.29 -30.56 -3.58
CA GLY A 335 -24.04 -31.48 -2.46
C GLY A 335 -23.89 -30.77 -1.11
N SER A 336 -23.27 -29.58 -1.09
CA SER A 336 -23.00 -28.85 0.15
C SER A 336 -24.26 -28.39 0.87
N VAL A 337 -25.27 -27.94 0.11
CA VAL A 337 -26.48 -27.35 0.69
C VAL A 337 -27.41 -28.40 1.32
N PRO A 338 -27.63 -29.58 0.72
CA PRO A 338 -28.27 -30.70 1.42
C PRO A 338 -27.47 -31.16 2.65
N ALA A 339 -26.14 -31.26 2.55
CA ALA A 339 -25.29 -31.67 3.66
C ALA A 339 -25.38 -30.71 4.87
N LEU A 340 -25.53 -29.41 4.62
CA LEU A 340 -25.82 -28.41 5.64
C LEU A 340 -27.17 -28.67 6.34
N GLY A 341 -28.17 -29.14 5.61
CA GLY A 341 -29.55 -29.31 6.09
C GLY A 341 -29.77 -30.59 6.84
N GLU A 342 -29.02 -31.62 6.46
CA GLU A 342 -28.92 -32.88 7.18
C GLU A 342 -28.06 -32.74 8.45
N GLY A 343 -27.41 -31.59 8.66
CA GLY A 343 -26.55 -31.32 9.80
C GLY A 343 -25.21 -32.07 9.75
N LEU A 344 -24.77 -32.50 8.56
CA LEU A 344 -23.45 -33.11 8.36
C LEU A 344 -22.34 -32.08 8.56
N CYS A 345 -22.62 -30.83 8.20
CA CYS A 345 -21.80 -29.66 8.43
C CYS A 345 -22.67 -28.52 8.98
N ASN A 346 -22.05 -27.52 9.59
CA ASN A 346 -22.72 -26.32 10.11
C ASN A 346 -22.20 -25.03 9.47
N VAL A 347 -21.14 -25.11 8.66
CA VAL A 347 -20.60 -24.03 7.86
C VAL A 347 -20.53 -24.48 6.41
N PHE A 348 -20.86 -23.59 5.48
CA PHE A 348 -20.71 -23.82 4.04
C PHE A 348 -19.67 -22.86 3.49
N GLY A 349 -18.62 -23.40 2.85
CA GLY A 349 -17.59 -22.63 2.18
C GLY A 349 -17.69 -22.70 0.67
N ALA A 350 -17.94 -21.54 0.06
CA ALA A 350 -18.08 -21.37 -1.39
C ALA A 350 -17.89 -19.92 -1.80
N THR A 351 -17.82 -19.65 -3.11
CA THR A 351 -17.61 -18.28 -3.60
C THR A 351 -18.82 -17.38 -3.27
N ARG A 352 -18.69 -16.03 -3.20
CA ARG A 352 -19.87 -15.20 -2.83
C ARG A 352 -20.99 -15.43 -3.79
N PHE A 353 -20.63 -15.57 -5.06
CA PHE A 353 -21.59 -15.74 -6.13
C PHE A 353 -22.47 -16.94 -5.85
N GLU A 354 -21.85 -18.02 -5.42
CA GLU A 354 -22.53 -19.24 -5.01
C GLU A 354 -23.34 -19.04 -3.71
N VAL A 355 -22.80 -18.28 -2.74
CA VAL A 355 -23.45 -17.99 -1.45
C VAL A 355 -24.31 -16.70 -1.48
N VAL A 356 -24.65 -16.17 -2.66
CA VAL A 356 -25.58 -15.02 -2.74
C VAL A 356 -26.91 -15.46 -2.15
N GLN A 357 -27.51 -14.60 -1.34
CA GLN A 357 -28.80 -14.84 -0.69
C GLN A 357 -29.84 -15.45 -1.64
N GLU A 358 -29.92 -14.98 -2.90
CA GLU A 358 -30.84 -15.54 -3.90
C GLU A 358 -30.57 -17.03 -4.20
N ASN A 359 -29.30 -17.45 -4.31
CA ASN A 359 -28.94 -18.84 -4.58
C ASN A 359 -29.24 -19.74 -3.37
N VAL A 360 -28.93 -19.26 -2.17
CA VAL A 360 -29.25 -19.95 -0.92
C VAL A 360 -30.77 -20.09 -0.73
N GLU A 361 -31.52 -19.02 -1.02
CA GLU A 361 -32.99 -19.02 -0.97
C GLU A 361 -33.61 -19.94 -2.04
N ARG A 362 -33.06 -19.98 -3.26
CA ARG A 362 -33.50 -20.91 -4.33
C ARG A 362 -33.32 -22.37 -3.95
N LEU A 363 -32.37 -22.67 -3.07
CA LEU A 363 -32.11 -24.01 -2.55
C LEU A 363 -32.97 -24.35 -1.32
N GLY A 364 -33.95 -23.51 -0.97
CA GLY A 364 -34.90 -23.74 0.10
C GLY A 364 -34.48 -23.19 1.45
N TYR A 365 -33.28 -22.59 1.56
CA TYR A 365 -32.81 -21.92 2.76
C TYR A 365 -33.28 -20.48 2.75
N ASN A 366 -34.52 -20.29 3.16
CA ASN A 366 -35.00 -18.94 3.40
C ASN A 366 -34.34 -18.41 4.67
N SER A 367 -33.68 -17.25 4.57
CA SER A 367 -33.08 -16.52 5.70
C SER A 367 -34.06 -16.37 6.88
N SER A 368 -35.36 -16.31 6.57
CA SER A 368 -36.44 -16.17 7.55
C SER A 368 -36.83 -17.43 8.33
N PHE A 369 -36.44 -18.64 7.91
CA PHE A 369 -36.87 -19.89 8.56
C PHE A 369 -35.75 -20.62 9.33
N LEU A 370 -34.51 -20.58 8.84
CA LEU A 370 -33.39 -21.36 9.40
C LEU A 370 -32.29 -20.50 10.04
N GLY A 371 -32.33 -19.17 9.89
CA GLY A 371 -31.37 -18.24 10.53
C GLY A 371 -29.92 -18.55 10.17
N TYR A 372 -29.51 -18.26 8.93
CA TYR A 372 -28.10 -18.33 8.53
C TYR A 372 -27.45 -16.95 8.61
N ALA A 373 -26.14 -16.92 8.87
CA ALA A 373 -25.32 -15.71 8.84
C ALA A 373 -24.28 -15.82 7.72
N LEU A 374 -24.05 -14.72 7.02
CA LEU A 374 -22.94 -14.59 6.07
C LEU A 374 -21.74 -13.98 6.80
N GLY A 375 -20.59 -14.63 6.74
CA GLY A 375 -19.32 -14.07 7.21
C GLY A 375 -18.95 -12.77 6.50
N SER A 376 -18.30 -11.86 7.21
CA SER A 376 -17.96 -10.51 6.71
C SER A 376 -16.53 -10.36 6.17
N ARG A 377 -15.64 -11.34 6.40
CA ARG A 377 -14.23 -11.29 5.92
C ARG A 377 -13.98 -12.26 4.79
N MET A 378 -13.01 -11.89 3.96
CA MET A 378 -12.49 -12.71 2.85
C MET A 378 -11.13 -13.26 3.25
N HIS A 379 -10.97 -14.58 3.19
CA HIS A 379 -9.69 -15.23 3.48
C HIS A 379 -8.84 -15.46 2.23
N SER A 380 -9.40 -15.19 1.05
CA SER A 380 -8.70 -15.44 -0.19
C SER A 380 -9.14 -14.57 -1.35
N LYS A 381 -8.23 -14.45 -2.32
CA LYS A 381 -8.39 -13.70 -3.55
C LYS A 381 -8.53 -14.69 -4.71
N SER A 382 -9.76 -15.16 -4.96
CA SER A 382 -10.07 -15.92 -6.17
C SER A 382 -10.82 -15.05 -7.15
N PHE A 383 -10.25 -14.87 -8.34
CA PHE A 383 -10.92 -14.18 -9.43
C PHE A 383 -11.54 -15.23 -10.35
N GLU A 384 -12.85 -15.15 -10.57
CA GLU A 384 -13.48 -15.92 -11.64
C GLU A 384 -12.98 -15.36 -12.97
N THR A 385 -12.19 -16.16 -13.68
CA THR A 385 -11.58 -15.78 -14.94
C THR A 385 -11.92 -16.80 -16.01
N TRP A 386 -11.91 -16.36 -17.26
CA TRP A 386 -12.05 -17.27 -18.39
C TRP A 386 -10.76 -18.07 -18.56
N MET A 387 -10.83 -19.37 -18.31
CA MET A 387 -9.70 -20.24 -18.51
C MET A 387 -9.56 -20.61 -19.98
N THR A 388 -8.35 -20.41 -20.53
CA THR A 388 -7.99 -20.84 -21.88
C THR A 388 -6.83 -21.82 -21.83
N ARG A 389 -6.64 -22.62 -22.87
CA ARG A 389 -5.49 -23.52 -22.95
C ARG A 389 -4.22 -22.67 -23.11
N SER A 390 -3.21 -22.94 -22.29
CA SER A 390 -1.91 -22.23 -22.36
C SER A 390 -1.23 -22.33 -23.72
N SER A 391 -1.51 -23.38 -24.50
CA SER A 391 -0.97 -23.59 -25.84
C SER A 391 -1.63 -22.72 -26.93
N ASP A 392 -2.79 -22.12 -26.68
CA ASP A 392 -3.56 -21.38 -27.69
C ASP A 392 -3.59 -19.88 -27.42
N ARG A 393 -2.45 -19.24 -27.68
CA ARG A 393 -2.26 -17.80 -27.48
C ARG A 393 -3.23 -16.94 -28.29
N GLN A 394 -3.66 -17.40 -29.48
CA GLN A 394 -4.60 -16.64 -30.30
C GLN A 394 -5.98 -16.61 -29.65
N TRP A 395 -6.44 -17.75 -29.15
CA TRP A 395 -7.69 -17.83 -28.41
C TRP A 395 -7.63 -17.04 -27.11
N THR A 396 -6.57 -17.16 -26.32
CA THR A 396 -6.35 -16.36 -25.09
C THR A 396 -6.42 -14.86 -25.38
N LYS A 397 -5.78 -14.40 -26.46
CA LYS A 397 -5.83 -12.99 -26.86
C LYS A 397 -7.24 -12.57 -27.25
N MET A 398 -7.95 -13.38 -28.02
CA MET A 398 -9.34 -13.10 -28.38
C MET A 398 -10.25 -13.00 -27.14
N THR A 399 -10.13 -13.91 -26.18
CA THR A 399 -10.92 -13.86 -24.94
C THR A 399 -10.63 -12.61 -24.12
N SER A 400 -9.36 -12.18 -24.05
CA SER A 400 -8.96 -10.92 -23.39
C SER A 400 -9.65 -9.73 -24.05
N TRP A 401 -9.59 -9.65 -25.39
CA TRP A 401 -10.18 -8.56 -26.16
C TRP A 401 -11.70 -8.48 -26.01
N ILE A 402 -12.39 -9.63 -25.91
CA ILE A 402 -13.83 -9.66 -25.66
C ILE A 402 -14.13 -9.07 -24.28
N PHE A 403 -13.38 -9.47 -23.26
CA PHE A 403 -13.56 -8.96 -21.90
C PHE A 403 -13.30 -7.45 -21.84
N GLU A 404 -12.17 -6.99 -22.38
CA GLU A 404 -11.82 -5.56 -22.48
C GLU A 404 -12.89 -4.76 -23.23
N ALA A 405 -13.44 -5.29 -24.33
CA ALA A 405 -14.48 -4.62 -25.09
C ALA A 405 -15.81 -4.52 -24.35
N LEU A 406 -16.17 -5.51 -23.52
CA LEU A 406 -17.38 -5.46 -22.67
C LEU A 406 -17.24 -4.39 -21.59
N VAL A 407 -16.07 -4.32 -20.98
CA VAL A 407 -15.73 -3.34 -19.95
C VAL A 407 -15.77 -1.92 -20.52
N GLU A 408 -15.06 -1.66 -21.63
CA GLU A 408 -15.07 -0.36 -22.31
C GLU A 408 -16.48 0.06 -22.77
N ALA A 409 -17.28 -0.90 -23.26
CA ALA A 409 -18.65 -0.62 -23.65
C ALA A 409 -19.50 -0.16 -22.46
N GLU A 410 -19.31 -0.76 -21.29
CA GLU A 410 -20.00 -0.34 -20.07
C GLU A 410 -19.56 1.05 -19.61
N GLU A 411 -18.25 1.35 -19.57
CA GLU A 411 -17.74 2.68 -19.20
C GLU A 411 -18.25 3.77 -20.13
N SER A 412 -18.31 3.48 -21.43
CA SER A 412 -18.86 4.38 -22.45
C SER A 412 -20.39 4.50 -22.42
N GLY A 413 -21.07 3.80 -21.49
CA GLY A 413 -22.53 3.77 -21.41
C GLY A 413 -23.20 3.11 -22.63
N ILE A 414 -22.47 2.30 -23.39
CA ILE A 414 -22.97 1.58 -24.57
C ILE A 414 -23.80 0.39 -24.10
N THR A 415 -25.08 0.65 -23.86
CA THR A 415 -26.05 -0.40 -23.55
C THR A 415 -26.66 -1.00 -24.83
N PRO A 416 -27.15 -2.25 -24.79
CA PRO A 416 -27.93 -2.82 -25.90
C PRO A 416 -29.14 -1.96 -26.28
N ALA A 417 -29.70 -1.21 -25.31
CA ALA A 417 -30.79 -0.28 -25.54
C ALA A 417 -30.34 0.95 -26.34
N GLN A 418 -29.19 1.54 -26.00
CA GLN A 418 -28.63 2.70 -26.71
C GLN A 418 -28.38 2.39 -28.19
N ARG A 419 -27.83 1.20 -28.48
CA ARG A 419 -27.59 0.75 -29.86
C ARG A 419 -28.88 0.69 -30.69
N ARG A 420 -30.00 0.25 -30.11
CA ARG A 420 -31.30 0.22 -30.80
C ARG A 420 -31.79 1.63 -31.12
N ILE A 421 -31.59 2.58 -30.21
CA ILE A 421 -31.96 3.99 -30.43
C ILE A 421 -31.13 4.58 -31.57
N ASP A 422 -29.82 4.34 -31.58
CA ASP A 422 -28.93 4.82 -32.63
C ASP A 422 -29.25 4.23 -34.00
N GLU A 423 -29.64 2.94 -34.06
CA GLU A 423 -30.10 2.31 -35.30
C GLU A 423 -31.42 2.92 -35.80
N ILE A 424 -32.36 3.23 -34.91
CA ILE A 424 -33.61 3.92 -35.26
C ILE A 424 -33.30 5.31 -35.81
N ASN A 425 -32.45 6.09 -35.12
CA ASN A 425 -32.06 7.44 -35.56
C ASN A 425 -31.36 7.41 -36.92
N LYS A 426 -30.47 6.46 -37.16
CA LYS A 426 -29.81 6.27 -38.47
C LYS A 426 -30.80 5.91 -39.58
N ARG A 427 -31.87 5.17 -39.28
CA ARG A 427 -32.93 4.87 -40.26
C ARG A 427 -33.77 6.10 -40.57
N LEU A 428 -34.10 6.90 -39.55
CA LEU A 428 -34.85 8.15 -39.71
C LEU A 428 -34.08 9.20 -40.53
N GLN A 429 -32.76 9.29 -40.39
CA GLN A 429 -31.93 10.22 -41.18
C GLN A 429 -31.79 9.84 -42.66
N ARG A 430 -32.14 8.60 -43.04
CA ARG A 430 -32.06 8.12 -44.43
C ARG A 430 -33.38 8.29 -45.21
N GLN A 431 -34.45 8.66 -44.52
CA GLN A 431 -35.75 9.03 -45.10
C GLN A 431 -35.80 10.54 -45.28
#